data_AF-A0A9D6NQH8-F1
#
_entry.id   AF-A0A9D6NQH8-F1
#
_cell.length_a   1.000
_cell.length_b   1.000
_cell.length_c   1.000
_cell.angle_alpha   90.00
_cell.angle_beta   90.00
_cell.angle_gamma   90.00
#
_symmetry.space_group_name_H-M   'P 1'
#
loop_
_entity.id
_entity.type
_entity.pdbx_description
1 polymer ?
#
loop_
_entity_poly.entity_id
_entity_poly.type
_entity_poly.pdbx_seq_one_letter_code
_entity_poly.pdbx_strand_id
1 'polypeptide(L)'
;MKKRAKLSHYVALCCGMSLIAAVQIAFAASPLQKSDLNAQTPFPTVFTYQGQLRDAGGPVNGTFDVRFSLYATQTDGQALRSIEHEGVALTSGSFSLQLDFGLAALEAGGSWLEIAVRAHGSTDSYTVLMPRQKLTSTPYAILAQAESWSLIGVPVGFRGKV
;
A
#
# COMPACT_ATOMS: atom_id res chain seq x y z
N MET A 1 -85.50 -5.29 -22.41
CA MET A 1 -84.71 -5.01 -21.19
C MET A 1 -83.63 -6.09 -21.06
N LYS A 2 -82.39 -5.70 -20.68
CA LYS A 2 -81.15 -6.53 -20.53
C LYS A 2 -80.47 -6.91 -21.85
N LYS A 3 -79.18 -6.69 -22.11
CA LYS A 3 -78.02 -6.05 -21.43
C LYS A 3 -77.01 -5.66 -22.53
N ARG A 4 -76.23 -4.59 -22.32
CA ARG A 4 -75.12 -4.12 -23.18
C ARG A 4 -73.87 -5.00 -22.99
N ALA A 5 -73.04 -5.21 -24.03
CA ALA A 5 -71.56 -5.21 -23.93
C ALA A 5 -70.84 -5.39 -25.29
N LYS A 6 -70.31 -4.27 -25.80
CA LYS A 6 -69.02 -4.01 -26.50
C LYS A 6 -68.35 -5.07 -27.39
N LEU A 7 -68.49 -4.83 -28.69
CA LEU A 7 -67.46 -4.64 -29.74
C LEU A 7 -65.98 -4.92 -29.38
N SER A 8 -65.38 -5.94 -30.01
CA SER A 8 -63.97 -5.94 -30.39
C SER A 8 -63.84 -6.67 -31.74
N HIS A 9 -63.33 -5.97 -32.74
CA HIS A 9 -63.05 -6.42 -34.11
C HIS A 9 -61.61 -6.00 -34.46
N TYR A 10 -61.00 -6.74 -35.40
CA TYR A 10 -59.72 -6.53 -36.09
C TYR A 10 -58.49 -7.09 -35.33
N VAL A 11 -57.92 -8.27 -35.62
CA VAL A 11 -57.59 -8.95 -36.90
C VAL A 11 -56.78 -8.06 -37.85
N ALA A 12 -55.45 -8.19 -37.80
CA ALA A 12 -54.49 -7.80 -38.84
C ALA A 12 -53.22 -8.66 -38.66
N LEU A 13 -53.21 -9.91 -39.16
CA LEU A 13 -52.68 -10.32 -40.46
C LEU A 13 -51.13 -10.28 -40.53
N CYS A 14 -50.49 -11.36 -40.07
CA CYS A 14 -49.08 -11.67 -40.39
C CYS A 14 -49.03 -12.35 -41.77
N CYS A 15 -48.25 -11.82 -42.70
CA CYS A 15 -48.03 -12.40 -44.03
C CYS A 15 -46.54 -12.32 -44.40
N GLY A 16 -45.94 -13.48 -44.70
CA GLY A 16 -44.95 -13.62 -45.78
C GLY A 16 -43.46 -13.61 -45.41
N MET A 17 -42.87 -14.80 -45.31
CA MET A 17 -41.42 -15.05 -45.53
C MET A 17 -41.05 -14.92 -47.02
N SER A 18 -39.90 -14.34 -47.38
CA SER A 18 -38.96 -14.95 -48.35
C SER A 18 -37.58 -14.23 -48.42
N LEU A 19 -36.53 -15.04 -48.62
CA LEU A 19 -35.09 -14.79 -48.61
C LEU A 19 -34.54 -13.96 -49.78
N ILE A 20 -33.68 -12.95 -49.53
CA ILE A 20 -32.49 -12.63 -50.36
C ILE A 20 -31.34 -12.16 -49.46
N ALA A 21 -30.17 -12.74 -49.68
CA ALA A 21 -28.92 -12.55 -48.95
C ALA A 21 -28.30 -11.15 -49.15
N ALA A 22 -27.88 -10.55 -48.04
CA ALA A 22 -26.73 -9.67 -48.01
C ALA A 22 -26.05 -9.84 -46.65
N VAL A 23 -25.23 -10.89 -46.53
CA VAL A 23 -24.26 -11.03 -45.44
C VAL A 23 -23.28 -9.87 -45.63
N GLN A 24 -23.49 -8.79 -44.88
CA GLN A 24 -22.54 -7.70 -44.81
C GLN A 24 -21.30 -8.21 -44.07
N ILE A 25 -20.31 -8.68 -44.82
CA ILE A 25 -18.96 -8.89 -44.30
C ILE A 25 -18.36 -7.49 -44.14
N ALA A 26 -18.68 -6.84 -43.03
CA ALA A 26 -17.89 -5.70 -42.60
C ALA A 26 -16.53 -6.24 -42.15
N PHE A 27 -15.48 -5.87 -42.89
CA PHE A 27 -14.10 -6.02 -42.45
C PHE A 27 -13.97 -5.36 -41.07
N ALA A 28 -13.89 -6.17 -40.02
CA ALA A 28 -13.55 -5.70 -38.69
C ALA A 28 -12.09 -5.23 -38.74
N ALA A 29 -11.87 -3.93 -38.94
CA ALA A 29 -10.59 -3.32 -38.62
C ALA A 29 -10.42 -3.42 -37.10
N SER A 30 -9.68 -4.43 -36.66
CA SER A 30 -9.30 -4.56 -35.26
C SER A 30 -8.53 -3.30 -34.85
N PRO A 31 -8.92 -2.56 -33.79
CA PRO A 31 -8.04 -1.56 -33.25
C PRO A 31 -6.76 -2.27 -32.78
N LEU A 32 -5.60 -1.74 -33.17
CA LEU A 32 -4.33 -2.11 -32.57
C LEU A 32 -4.46 -1.82 -31.07
N GLN A 33 -4.67 -2.87 -30.28
CA GLN A 33 -4.65 -2.80 -28.83
C GLN A 33 -3.22 -2.42 -28.46
N LYS A 34 -3.01 -1.15 -28.12
CA LYS A 34 -1.78 -0.70 -27.48
C LYS A 34 -1.70 -1.45 -26.15
N SER A 35 -0.87 -2.47 -26.09
CA SER A 35 -0.51 -3.10 -24.84
C SER A 35 0.29 -2.06 -24.05
N ASP A 36 -0.38 -1.33 -23.16
CA ASP A 36 0.24 -0.50 -22.15
C ASP A 36 1.01 -1.43 -21.20
N LEU A 37 2.21 -1.83 -21.60
CA LEU A 37 3.17 -2.48 -20.74
C LEU A 37 3.82 -1.43 -19.84
N ASN A 38 3.02 -0.80 -18.99
CA ASN A 38 3.53 -0.17 -17.78
C ASN A 38 3.52 -1.22 -16.67
N ALA A 39 4.29 -2.30 -16.86
CA ALA A 39 4.68 -3.15 -15.75
C ALA A 39 5.69 -2.36 -14.91
N GLN A 40 5.21 -1.37 -14.15
CA GLN A 40 5.93 -0.92 -12.98
C GLN A 40 6.02 -2.15 -12.08
N THR A 41 7.21 -2.74 -11.98
CA THR A 41 7.48 -3.74 -10.94
C THR A 41 6.98 -3.15 -9.62
N PRO A 42 6.05 -3.80 -8.90
CA PRO A 42 5.55 -3.27 -7.65
C PRO A 42 6.74 -2.91 -6.76
N PHE A 43 6.92 -1.63 -6.46
CA PHE A 43 7.95 -1.22 -5.52
C PHE A 43 7.61 -1.85 -4.16
N PRO A 44 8.59 -2.42 -3.45
CA PRO A 44 8.31 -2.98 -2.14
C PRO A 44 7.80 -1.86 -1.22
N THR A 45 6.58 -2.03 -0.72
CA THR A 45 5.96 -1.12 0.27
C THR A 45 6.33 -1.45 1.70
N VAL A 46 6.95 -2.62 1.86
CA VAL A 46 7.56 -3.10 3.10
C VAL A 46 8.88 -2.37 3.34
N PHE A 47 9.06 -1.90 4.57
CA PHE A 47 10.35 -1.41 5.05
C PHE A 47 10.57 -1.77 6.51
N THR A 48 11.83 -1.79 6.94
CA THR A 48 12.17 -2.00 8.36
C THR A 48 12.27 -0.66 9.05
N TYR A 49 11.57 -0.52 10.17
CA TYR A 49 11.65 0.60 11.09
C TYR A 49 12.41 0.19 12.34
N GLN A 50 13.49 0.90 12.64
CA GLN A 50 14.28 0.71 13.87
C GLN A 50 14.18 1.97 14.71
N GLY A 51 13.90 1.78 16.00
CA GLY A 51 13.72 2.88 16.94
C GLY A 51 14.26 2.54 18.33
N GLN A 52 14.49 3.58 19.13
CA GLN A 52 14.80 3.45 20.54
C GLN A 52 13.82 4.30 21.37
N LEU A 53 13.03 3.65 22.22
CA LEU A 53 12.16 4.30 23.18
C LEU A 53 12.95 4.70 24.43
N ARG A 54 12.87 5.98 24.79
CA ARG A 54 13.52 6.55 25.98
C ARG A 54 12.51 7.39 26.75
N ASP A 55 12.57 7.34 28.06
CA ASP A 55 11.88 8.25 28.97
C ASP A 55 12.88 9.18 29.67
N ALA A 56 12.42 9.94 30.68
CA ALA A 56 13.27 10.85 31.44
C ALA A 56 14.38 10.14 32.26
N GLY A 57 14.20 8.86 32.59
CA GLY A 57 15.14 8.04 33.35
C GLY A 57 16.09 7.21 32.48
N GLY A 58 15.83 7.07 31.18
CA GLY A 58 16.71 6.38 30.25
C GLY A 58 15.96 5.50 29.23
N PRO A 59 16.64 4.49 28.65
CA PRO A 59 15.99 3.55 27.74
C PRO A 59 14.95 2.70 28.46
N VAL A 60 13.76 2.57 27.86
CA VAL A 60 12.64 1.83 28.44
C VAL A 60 12.75 0.34 28.07
N ASN A 61 12.59 -0.56 29.05
CA ASN A 61 12.58 -2.00 28.82
C ASN A 61 11.20 -2.57 29.11
N GLY A 62 10.83 -3.64 28.41
CA GLY A 62 9.57 -4.36 28.62
C GLY A 62 8.86 -4.67 27.32
N THR A 63 7.62 -5.11 27.43
CA THR A 63 6.78 -5.46 26.28
C THR A 63 5.74 -4.37 26.06
N PHE A 64 5.67 -3.85 24.84
CA PHE A 64 4.79 -2.75 24.47
C PHE A 64 4.01 -3.08 23.21
N ASP A 65 2.81 -2.55 23.11
CA ASP A 65 2.12 -2.43 21.85
C ASP A 65 2.57 -1.13 21.18
N VAL A 66 2.93 -1.22 19.89
CA VAL A 66 3.42 -0.11 19.10
C VAL A 66 2.53 0.06 17.89
N ARG A 67 1.94 1.25 17.77
CA ARG A 67 1.10 1.64 16.64
C ARG A 67 1.83 2.65 15.79
N PHE A 68 1.86 2.39 14.50
CA PHE A 68 2.36 3.32 13.49
C PHE A 68 1.20 3.82 12.64
N SER A 69 1.10 5.13 12.49
CA SER A 69 0.06 5.77 11.69
C SER A 69 0.70 6.68 10.65
N LEU A 70 0.34 6.48 9.39
CA LEU A 70 0.83 7.23 8.26
C LEU A 70 -0.09 8.42 7.96
N TYR A 71 0.49 9.60 7.83
CA TYR A 71 -0.20 10.88 7.59
C TYR A 71 0.36 11.58 6.35
N ALA A 72 -0.49 12.40 5.72
CA ALA A 72 -0.08 13.31 4.65
C ALA A 72 0.58 14.60 5.18
N THR A 73 0.34 14.98 6.44
CA THR A 73 0.78 16.24 7.04
C THR A 73 1.60 16.01 8.31
N GLN A 74 2.52 16.95 8.57
CA GLN A 74 3.39 16.92 9.75
C GLN A 74 2.63 17.06 11.07
N THR A 75 1.64 17.94 11.07
CA THR A 75 0.71 18.16 12.18
C THR A 75 -0.71 17.97 11.69
N ASP A 76 -1.61 17.59 12.60
CA ASP A 76 -3.04 17.45 12.34
C ASP A 76 -3.36 16.44 11.22
N GLY A 77 -4.58 16.48 10.69
CA GLY A 77 -5.04 15.58 9.64
C GLY A 77 -5.47 14.20 10.16
N GLN A 78 -5.98 13.38 9.24
CA GLN A 78 -6.40 12.01 9.52
C GLN A 78 -5.32 11.03 9.08
N ALA A 79 -5.20 9.91 9.81
CA ALA A 79 -4.30 8.85 9.42
C ALA A 79 -4.81 8.23 8.11
N LEU A 80 -3.95 8.17 7.10
CA LEU A 80 -4.20 7.47 5.84
C LEU A 80 -4.27 5.97 6.08
N ARG A 81 -3.39 5.47 6.95
CA ARG A 81 -3.39 4.08 7.40
C ARG A 81 -2.69 3.93 8.74
N SER A 82 -3.14 2.96 9.53
CA SER A 82 -2.46 2.55 10.76
C SER A 82 -2.15 1.06 10.74
N ILE A 83 -1.02 0.70 11.34
CA ILE A 83 -0.58 -0.68 11.58
C ILE A 83 -0.18 -0.80 13.05
N GLU A 84 -0.50 -1.93 13.66
CA GLU A 84 -0.29 -2.18 15.09
C GLU A 84 0.52 -3.46 15.25
N HIS A 85 1.54 -3.36 16.10
CA HIS A 85 2.37 -4.49 16.52
C HIS A 85 2.19 -4.64 18.01
N GLU A 86 1.47 -5.68 18.42
CA GLU A 86 1.28 -6.01 19.83
C GLU A 86 2.46 -6.85 20.34
N GLY A 87 2.76 -6.73 21.63
CA GLY A 87 3.72 -7.64 22.27
C GLY A 87 5.18 -7.43 21.85
N VAL A 88 5.55 -6.21 21.43
CA VAL A 88 6.92 -5.89 21.00
C VAL A 88 7.84 -5.83 22.21
N ALA A 89 8.82 -6.72 22.27
CA ALA A 89 9.84 -6.71 23.31
C ALA A 89 10.89 -5.62 23.02
N LEU A 90 11.02 -4.66 23.93
CA LEU A 90 12.03 -3.61 23.90
C LEU A 90 13.19 -4.00 24.82
N THR A 91 14.38 -4.09 24.24
CA THR A 91 15.63 -4.32 24.98
C THR A 91 16.53 -3.09 24.85
N SER A 92 16.91 -2.50 25.97
CA SER A 92 17.58 -1.19 26.03
C SER A 92 16.84 -0.11 25.23
N GLY A 93 15.50 -0.12 25.26
CA GLY A 93 14.65 0.78 24.47
C GLY A 93 14.55 0.43 23.00
N SER A 94 15.42 -0.43 22.47
CA SER A 94 15.52 -0.68 21.04
C SER A 94 14.53 -1.72 20.55
N PHE A 95 13.99 -1.49 19.36
CA PHE A 95 13.14 -2.43 18.63
C PHE A 95 13.34 -2.29 17.10
N SER A 96 13.00 -3.34 16.37
CA SER A 96 13.02 -3.39 14.90
C SER A 96 11.74 -4.06 14.41
N LEU A 97 10.96 -3.37 13.59
CA LEU A 97 9.66 -3.84 13.10
C LEU A 97 9.56 -3.65 11.59
N GLN A 98 8.88 -4.57 10.92
CA GLN A 98 8.60 -4.45 9.50
C GLN A 98 7.25 -3.77 9.30
N LEU A 99 7.24 -2.65 8.58
CA LEU A 99 6.06 -1.83 8.33
C LEU A 99 5.66 -1.95 6.87
N ASP A 100 4.36 -2.15 6.63
CA ASP A 100 3.76 -2.12 5.29
C ASP A 100 2.44 -1.35 5.32
N PHE A 101 2.46 -0.13 4.77
CA PHE A 101 1.24 0.67 4.64
C PHE A 101 0.50 0.39 3.32
N GLY A 102 1.13 -0.31 2.38
CA GLY A 102 0.65 -0.50 1.02
C GLY A 102 0.78 0.74 0.13
N LEU A 103 0.70 0.53 -1.18
CA LEU A 103 0.92 1.59 -2.19
C LEU A 103 -0.12 2.71 -2.08
N ALA A 104 -1.39 2.37 -1.84
CA ALA A 104 -2.49 3.34 -1.81
C ALA A 104 -2.27 4.45 -0.76
N ALA A 105 -1.74 4.11 0.42
CA ALA A 105 -1.51 5.10 1.48
C ALA A 105 -0.29 6.00 1.17
N LEU A 106 0.72 5.47 0.48
CA LEU A 106 1.89 6.23 0.04
C LEU A 106 1.54 7.16 -1.14
N GLU A 107 0.77 6.65 -2.12
CA GLU A 107 0.28 7.43 -3.27
C GLU A 107 -0.71 8.54 -2.86
N ALA A 108 -1.46 8.34 -1.78
CA ALA A 108 -2.30 9.37 -1.16
C ALA A 108 -1.51 10.50 -0.46
N GLY A 109 -0.18 10.53 -0.58
CA GLY A 109 0.70 11.56 -0.01
C GLY A 109 1.27 11.21 1.36
N GLY A 110 1.18 9.95 1.79
CA GLY A 110 1.70 9.46 3.06
C GLY A 110 3.20 9.68 3.19
N SER A 111 3.58 10.66 4.02
CA SER A 111 4.95 11.13 4.15
C SER A 111 5.34 11.43 5.60
N TRP A 112 4.43 11.23 6.56
CA TRP A 112 4.66 11.49 7.98
C TRP A 112 4.23 10.29 8.82
N LEU A 113 5.15 9.74 9.60
CA LEU A 113 4.95 8.62 10.49
C LEU A 113 4.72 9.12 11.91
N GLU A 114 3.55 8.83 12.45
CA GLU A 114 3.25 8.95 13.87
C GLU A 114 3.47 7.61 14.55
N ILE A 115 4.05 7.65 15.74
CA ILE A 115 4.34 6.46 16.54
C ILE A 115 3.63 6.65 17.86
N ALA A 116 2.88 5.63 18.27
CA ALA A 116 2.22 5.63 19.56
C ALA A 116 2.51 4.32 20.28
N VAL A 117 2.73 4.39 21.59
CA VAL A 117 3.12 3.24 22.41
C VAL A 117 2.18 3.07 23.59
N ARG A 118 2.01 1.82 24.01
CA ARG A 118 1.23 1.41 25.17
C ARG A 118 1.90 0.19 25.82
N ALA A 119 1.84 0.06 27.14
CA ALA A 119 2.30 -1.16 27.80
C ALA A 119 1.43 -2.36 27.37
N HIS A 120 2.05 -3.47 26.97
CA HIS A 120 1.32 -4.62 26.46
C HIS A 120 0.32 -5.15 27.51
N GLY A 121 -0.93 -5.38 27.09
CA GLY A 121 -2.02 -5.82 27.97
C GLY A 121 -2.65 -4.71 28.82
N SER A 122 -2.21 -3.46 28.70
CA SER A 122 -2.91 -2.31 29.29
C SER A 122 -4.17 -1.96 28.48
N THR A 123 -5.21 -1.50 29.18
CA THR A 123 -6.41 -0.91 28.58
C THR A 123 -6.30 0.60 28.37
N ASP A 124 -5.18 1.21 28.74
CA ASP A 124 -4.95 2.64 28.59
C ASP A 124 -4.91 3.07 27.13
N SER A 125 -5.14 4.36 26.91
CA SER A 125 -4.93 4.99 25.61
C SER A 125 -3.45 4.97 25.22
N TYR A 126 -3.20 4.87 23.92
CA TYR A 126 -1.88 5.01 23.33
C TYR A 126 -1.25 6.37 23.64
N THR A 127 0.01 6.37 24.06
CA THR A 127 0.83 7.59 24.21
C THR A 127 1.49 7.91 22.89
N VAL A 128 1.13 9.05 22.29
CA VAL A 128 1.70 9.51 21.01
C VAL A 128 3.09 10.11 21.25
N LEU A 129 4.08 9.64 20.49
CA LEU A 129 5.44 10.16 20.50
C LEU A 129 5.55 11.28 19.46
N MET A 130 5.72 12.51 19.95
CA MET A 130 5.89 13.69 19.10
C MET A 130 7.38 14.09 18.98
N PRO A 131 7.79 14.72 17.87
CA PRO A 131 7.01 15.02 16.66
C PRO A 131 6.90 13.82 15.70
N ARG A 132 5.96 13.89 14.73
CA ARG A 132 5.88 12.93 13.63
C ARG A 132 7.18 12.94 12.82
N GLN A 133 7.60 11.76 12.39
CA GLN A 133 8.83 11.58 11.64
C GLN A 133 8.53 11.60 10.13
N LYS A 134 9.25 12.41 9.36
CA LYS A 134 9.06 12.44 7.91
C LYS A 134 9.59 11.15 7.29
N LEU A 135 8.73 10.40 6.59
CA LEU A 135 9.16 9.36 5.68
C LEU A 135 9.71 10.04 4.43
N THR A 136 11.03 10.05 4.29
CA THR A 136 11.64 10.48 3.04
C THR A 136 11.45 9.37 2.01
N SER A 137 10.51 9.55 1.08
CA SER A 137 10.47 8.79 -0.17
C SER A 137 11.77 9.05 -0.92
N THR A 138 12.78 8.26 -0.62
CA THR A 138 13.87 8.05 -1.56
C THR A 138 13.70 6.65 -2.08
N PRO A 139 13.65 6.44 -3.40
CA PRO A 139 14.08 5.14 -3.90
C PRO A 139 15.50 4.98 -3.35
N TYR A 140 15.77 3.97 -2.52
CA TYR A 140 17.06 3.56 -1.93
C TYR A 140 17.36 3.70 -0.41
N ALA A 141 16.48 4.15 0.49
CA ALA A 141 16.84 4.23 1.93
C ALA A 141 16.45 3.03 2.81
N ILE A 142 16.27 1.82 2.26
CA ILE A 142 16.20 0.57 3.07
C ILE A 142 17.55 -0.17 3.07
N LEU A 143 18.52 0.24 2.26
CA LEU A 143 19.81 -0.45 2.11
C LEU A 143 21.05 0.32 2.62
N ALA A 144 20.89 1.53 3.18
CA ALA A 144 22.03 2.38 3.59
C ALA A 144 22.24 2.47 5.12
N GLN A 145 21.77 1.46 5.86
CA GLN A 145 22.28 1.14 7.20
C GLN A 145 22.69 -0.33 7.30
N ALA A 146 23.10 -0.92 6.18
CA ALA A 146 24.09 -1.98 6.21
C ALA A 146 25.43 -1.27 6.13
N GLU A 147 26.23 -1.40 7.17
CA GLU A 147 27.56 -0.82 7.25
C GLU A 147 28.32 -1.03 5.94
N SER A 148 28.94 0.04 5.47
CA SER A 148 29.94 0.02 4.43
C SER A 148 30.99 -1.02 4.80
N TRP A 149 30.88 -2.22 4.24
CA TRP A 149 32.01 -3.11 4.11
C TRP A 149 32.98 -2.38 3.19
N SER A 150 33.88 -1.66 3.84
CA SER A 150 34.99 -0.99 3.23
C SER A 150 35.81 -2.05 2.48
N LEU A 151 35.83 -1.98 1.15
CA LEU A 151 36.96 -2.51 0.38
C LEU A 151 38.17 -1.57 0.56
N ILE A 152 38.64 -1.43 1.80
CA ILE A 152 39.98 -0.94 2.09
C ILE A 152 40.73 -2.14 2.65
N GLY A 153 41.46 -2.81 1.76
CA GLY A 153 42.24 -3.98 2.09
C GLY A 153 42.38 -5.02 0.99
N VAL A 154 42.06 -4.74 -0.28
CA VAL A 154 42.61 -5.56 -1.38
C VAL A 154 44.12 -5.33 -1.38
N PRO A 155 44.97 -6.34 -1.11
CA PRO A 155 46.41 -6.16 -1.20
C PRO A 155 46.78 -5.87 -2.65
N VAL A 156 47.51 -4.77 -2.88
CA VAL A 156 48.22 -4.58 -4.14
C VAL A 156 49.38 -5.56 -4.19
N GLY A 157 49.18 -6.72 -4.84
CA GLY A 157 50.29 -7.58 -5.22
C GLY A 157 50.04 -9.08 -5.12
N PHE A 158 49.28 -9.64 -6.07
CA PHE A 158 49.53 -11.01 -6.52
C PHE A 158 49.79 -11.00 -8.02
N ARG A 159 51.06 -10.80 -8.38
CA ARG A 159 51.56 -11.08 -9.74
C ARG A 159 53.03 -11.50 -9.72
N GLY A 160 53.28 -12.75 -10.15
CA GLY A 160 54.59 -13.42 -10.29
C GLY A 160 54.74 -14.51 -9.23
N LYS A 161 54.80 -15.84 -9.48
CA LYS A 161 55.56 -16.63 -10.48
C LYS A 161 57.01 -16.16 -10.59
N VAL A 162 57.87 -16.60 -9.66
CA VAL A 162 58.77 -17.76 -9.79
C VAL A 162 58.97 -18.39 -8.41
#